data_AF-A0A5N5G8X4-F1
#
_entry.id   AF-A0A5N5G8X4-F1
#
_cell.length_a   1.000
_cell.length_b   1.000
_cell.length_c   1.000
_cell.angle_alpha   90.00
_cell.angle_beta   90.00
_cell.angle_gamma   90.00
#
_symmetry.space_group_name_H-M   'P 1'
#
loop_
_entity.id
_entity.type
_entity.pdbx_description
1 polymer ?
#
loop_
_entity_poly.entity_id
_entity_poly.type
_entity_poly.pdbx_seq_one_letter_code
_entity_poly.pdbx_strand_id
1 'polypeptide(L)'
;MLLVVQAASRFIHRTLTNSSMAFTNLIGPVEQMSLANQPIKGLYFMIVGSPLDLDISVLSYMGKVRLTLTMKKGIIDPQKLKLCMENAHDMILNASDKYPVQNSTEK
;
A
#
# COMPACT_ATOMS: atom_id res chain seq x y z
N MET A 1 -32.41 -3.98 -0.73
CA MET A 1 -31.09 -4.09 -0.07
C MET A 1 -30.22 -5.21 -0.67
N LEU A 2 -30.71 -6.45 -0.76
CA LEU A 2 -29.92 -7.60 -1.27
C LEU A 2 -29.37 -7.43 -2.70
N LEU A 3 -30.19 -6.90 -3.61
CA LEU A 3 -29.79 -6.68 -5.02
C LEU A 3 -28.66 -5.64 -5.18
N VAL A 4 -28.62 -4.62 -4.31
CA VAL A 4 -27.59 -3.56 -4.34
C VAL A 4 -26.24 -4.13 -3.92
N VAL A 5 -26.21 -4.90 -2.84
CA VAL A 5 -25.00 -5.60 -2.37
C VAL A 5 -24.48 -6.57 -3.43
N GLN A 6 -25.38 -7.32 -4.08
CA GLN A 6 -25.02 -8.26 -5.12
C GLN A 6 -24.48 -7.56 -6.38
N ALA A 7 -25.06 -6.43 -6.78
CA ALA A 7 -24.56 -5.64 -7.90
C ALA A 7 -23.18 -5.05 -7.60
N ALA A 8 -22.99 -4.46 -6.41
CA ALA A 8 -21.71 -3.92 -5.98
C ALA A 8 -20.62 -4.99 -5.90
N SER A 9 -20.94 -6.16 -5.33
CA SER A 9 -20.02 -7.30 -5.27
C SER A 9 -19.59 -7.77 -6.65
N ARG A 10 -20.54 -7.94 -7.60
CA ARG A 10 -20.22 -8.30 -8.99
C ARG A 10 -19.34 -7.26 -9.67
N PHE A 11 -19.63 -5.98 -9.46
CA PHE A 11 -18.83 -4.90 -10.03
C PHE A 11 -17.39 -4.94 -9.50
N ILE A 12 -17.21 -4.98 -8.17
CA ILE A 12 -15.89 -5.04 -7.54
C ILE A 12 -15.12 -6.28 -8.01
N HIS A 13 -15.75 -7.46 -7.96
CA HIS A 13 -15.11 -8.71 -8.38
C HIS A 13 -14.69 -8.66 -9.86
N ARG A 14 -15.55 -8.14 -10.74
CA ARG A 14 -15.23 -7.97 -12.16
C ARG A 14 -14.08 -7.00 -12.36
N THR A 15 -14.05 -5.88 -11.65
CA THR A 15 -12.95 -4.89 -11.72
C THR A 15 -11.63 -5.52 -11.27
N LEU A 16 -11.62 -6.21 -10.13
CA LEU A 16 -10.41 -6.86 -9.61
C LEU A 16 -9.92 -7.95 -10.56
N THR A 17 -10.81 -8.80 -11.10
CA THR A 17 -10.41 -9.88 -12.02
C THR A 17 -9.88 -9.36 -13.36
N ASN A 18 -10.27 -8.16 -13.79
CA ASN A 18 -9.77 -7.52 -15.01
C ASN A 18 -8.60 -6.55 -14.75
N SER A 19 -8.10 -6.48 -13.51
CA SER A 19 -6.94 -5.66 -13.15
C SER A 19 -5.71 -6.56 -13.02
N SER A 20 -4.52 -6.01 -13.28
CA SER A 20 -3.25 -6.73 -13.07
C SER A 20 -2.78 -6.66 -11.62
N MET A 21 -3.12 -5.58 -10.92
CA MET A 21 -2.81 -5.37 -9.52
C MET A 21 -3.84 -4.44 -8.87
N ALA A 22 -3.91 -4.46 -7.54
CA ALA A 22 -4.53 -3.40 -6.75
C ALA A 22 -3.45 -2.57 -6.06
N PHE A 23 -3.65 -1.27 -6.02
CA PHE A 23 -2.86 -0.35 -5.22
C PHE A 23 -3.82 0.42 -4.31
N THR A 24 -3.65 0.25 -3.00
CA THR A 24 -4.56 0.82 -2.00
C THR A 24 -3.78 1.68 -1.01
N ASN A 25 -4.38 2.80 -0.61
CA ASN A 25 -3.77 3.73 0.34
C ASN A 25 -4.75 4.06 1.46
N LEU A 26 -4.30 3.93 2.71
CA LEU A 26 -5.05 4.26 3.90
C LEU A 26 -4.20 5.17 4.80
N ILE A 27 -4.70 6.37 5.10
CA ILE A 27 -4.08 7.24 6.10
C ILE A 27 -4.37 6.62 7.47
N GLY A 28 -3.32 6.18 8.16
CA GLY A 28 -3.47 5.59 9.48
C GLY A 28 -3.18 6.60 10.61
N PRO A 29 -3.18 6.11 11.85
CA PRO A 29 -3.10 6.95 13.03
C PRO A 29 -1.80 7.77 13.10
N VAL A 30 -1.94 9.02 13.52
CA VAL A 30 -0.81 9.92 13.77
C VAL A 30 -0.26 9.70 15.18
N GLU A 31 -1.12 9.41 16.16
CA GLU A 31 -0.67 9.10 17.52
C GLU A 31 -0.20 7.65 17.69
N GLN A 32 0.64 7.44 18.70
CA GLN A 32 1.09 6.11 19.10
C GLN A 32 -0.04 5.32 19.76
N MET A 33 -0.37 4.18 19.18
CA MET A 33 -1.36 3.25 19.72
C MET A 33 -0.72 2.25 20.70
N SER A 34 -1.55 1.62 21.52
CA SER A 34 -1.16 0.49 22.37
C SER A 34 -2.17 -0.67 22.27
N LEU A 35 -1.68 -1.88 22.47
CA LEU A 35 -2.49 -3.10 22.60
C LEU A 35 -2.11 -3.76 23.93
N ALA A 36 -3.09 -4.00 24.80
CA ALA A 36 -2.84 -4.53 26.15
C ALA A 36 -1.74 -3.77 26.91
N ASN A 37 -1.79 -2.43 26.85
CA ASN A 37 -0.79 -1.51 27.42
C ASN A 37 0.63 -1.66 26.85
N GLN A 38 0.80 -2.35 25.72
CA GLN A 38 2.07 -2.44 25.01
C GLN A 38 2.05 -1.54 23.77
N PRO A 39 3.06 -0.69 23.57
CA PRO A 39 3.10 0.23 22.44
C PRO A 39 3.22 -0.51 21.09
N ILE A 40 2.38 -0.12 20.13
CA ILE A 40 2.43 -0.65 18.77
C ILE A 40 3.56 0.06 18.00
N LYS A 41 4.55 -0.72 17.54
CA LYS A 41 5.71 -0.21 16.78
C LYS A 41 5.41 0.04 15.30
N GLY A 42 4.35 -0.57 14.78
CA GLY A 42 3.99 -0.48 13.38
C GLY A 42 2.60 -1.04 13.14
N LEU A 43 1.90 -0.45 12.18
CA LEU A 43 0.59 -0.89 11.73
C LEU A 43 0.70 -1.21 10.24
N TYR A 44 0.12 -2.32 9.83
CA TYR A 44 0.08 -2.79 8.45
C TYR A 44 -1.35 -3.23 8.16
N PHE A 45 -1.82 -3.03 6.94
CA PHE A 45 -3.08 -3.61 6.48
C PHE A 45 -2.83 -4.40 5.20
N MET A 46 -3.70 -5.37 4.98
CA MET A 46 -3.63 -6.27 3.84
C MET A 46 -5.05 -6.60 3.39
N ILE A 47 -5.24 -6.65 2.08
CA ILE A 47 -6.45 -7.19 1.46
C ILE A 47 -6.22 -8.70 1.27
N VAL A 48 -7.14 -9.52 1.76
CA VAL A 48 -7.08 -10.98 1.62
C VAL A 48 -8.25 -11.48 0.77
N GLY A 49 -8.03 -12.56 0.02
CA GLY A 49 -9.07 -13.17 -0.82
C GLY A 49 -9.37 -12.40 -2.12
N SER A 50 -8.51 -11.44 -2.49
CA SER A 50 -8.54 -10.79 -3.79
C SER A 50 -8.27 -11.81 -4.91
N PRO A 51 -8.93 -11.73 -6.08
CA PRO A 51 -8.62 -12.57 -7.24
C PRO A 51 -7.31 -12.16 -7.94
N LEU A 52 -6.56 -11.19 -7.40
CA LEU A 52 -5.37 -10.62 -7.98
C LEU A 52 -4.10 -11.40 -7.63
N ASP A 53 -3.15 -11.43 -8.57
CA ASP A 53 -1.84 -12.04 -8.37
C ASP A 53 -0.87 -11.13 -7.58
N LEU A 54 -1.17 -9.82 -7.50
CA LEU A 54 -0.41 -8.82 -6.75
C LEU A 54 -1.35 -7.74 -6.17
N ASP A 55 -1.28 -7.53 -4.85
CA ASP A 55 -1.91 -6.42 -4.14
C ASP A 55 -0.85 -5.62 -3.37
N ILE A 56 -0.88 -4.29 -3.53
CA ILE A 56 -0.06 -3.35 -2.78
C ILE A 56 -0.96 -2.52 -1.85
N SER A 57 -0.62 -2.52 -0.58
CA SER A 57 -1.34 -1.83 0.48
C SER A 57 -0.41 -0.86 1.22
N VAL A 58 -0.74 0.43 1.14
CA VAL A 58 0.04 1.56 1.69
C VAL A 58 -0.67 2.15 2.90
N LEU A 59 -0.05 2.09 4.08
CA LEU A 59 -0.61 2.71 5.29
C LEU A 59 0.41 3.58 5.99
N SER A 60 0.01 4.77 6.40
CA SER A 60 0.82 5.62 7.26
C SER A 60 0.54 5.33 8.74
N TYR A 61 1.58 5.27 9.57
CA TYR A 61 1.43 5.18 11.03
C TYR A 61 2.53 6.01 11.69
N MET A 62 2.15 6.95 12.57
CA MET A 62 3.05 7.89 13.23
C MET A 62 3.97 8.63 12.23
N GLY A 63 3.37 9.13 11.14
CA GLY A 63 4.08 9.85 10.08
C GLY A 63 4.97 8.99 9.17
N LYS A 64 5.03 7.66 9.38
CA LYS A 64 5.82 6.74 8.55
C LYS A 64 4.92 5.95 7.61
N VAL A 65 5.18 6.06 6.31
CA VAL A 65 4.53 5.23 5.29
C VAL A 65 5.05 3.80 5.37
N ARG A 66 4.15 2.83 5.28
CA ARG A 66 4.43 1.39 5.33
C ARG A 66 3.74 0.71 4.16
N LEU A 67 4.47 -0.16 3.47
CA LEU A 67 3.98 -0.94 2.36
C LEU A 67 3.83 -2.41 2.77
N THR A 68 2.71 -3.01 2.39
CA THR A 68 2.45 -4.44 2.45
C THR A 68 2.19 -4.94 1.04
N LEU A 69 2.89 -5.99 0.62
CA LEU A 69 2.72 -6.61 -0.68
C LEU A 69 2.20 -8.04 -0.49
N THR A 70 1.06 -8.32 -1.09
CA THR A 70 0.49 -9.67 -1.16
C THR A 70 0.65 -10.14 -2.57
N MET A 71 1.19 -11.35 -2.76
CA MET A 71 1.42 -11.89 -4.09
C MET A 71 1.08 -13.37 -4.14
N LYS A 72 0.60 -13.82 -5.29
CA LYS A 72 0.35 -15.23 -5.53
C LYS A 72 1.67 -15.99 -5.57
N LYS A 73 1.75 -17.02 -4.75
CA LYS A 73 2.95 -17.86 -4.62
C LYS A 73 3.33 -18.45 -5.99
N GLY A 74 4.60 -18.31 -6.35
CA GLY A 74 5.16 -18.87 -7.59
C GLY A 74 4.96 -18.02 -8.84
N ILE A 75 4.28 -16.87 -8.76
CA ILE A 75 4.15 -15.93 -9.89
C ILE A 75 5.23 -14.85 -9.84
N ILE A 76 5.48 -14.28 -8.65
CA ILE A 76 6.45 -13.21 -8.45
C ILE A 76 7.52 -13.67 -7.46
N ASP A 77 8.79 -13.40 -7.79
CA ASP A 77 9.92 -13.59 -6.88
C ASP A 77 9.95 -12.44 -5.85
N PRO A 78 9.74 -12.74 -4.56
CA PRO A 78 9.62 -11.71 -3.53
C PRO A 78 10.94 -10.95 -3.30
N GLN A 79 12.10 -11.60 -3.49
CA GLN A 79 13.40 -10.96 -3.28
C GLN A 79 13.72 -10.02 -4.43
N LYS A 80 13.44 -10.44 -5.67
CA LYS A 80 13.60 -9.56 -6.85
C LYS A 80 12.66 -8.37 -6.77
N LEU A 81 11.40 -8.57 -6.40
CA LEU A 81 10.45 -7.46 -6.26
C LEU A 81 10.91 -6.47 -5.20
N LYS A 82 11.31 -6.96 -4.02
CA LYS A 82 11.86 -6.13 -2.94
C LYS A 82 13.04 -5.30 -3.43
N LEU A 83 14.02 -5.94 -4.07
CA LEU A 83 15.20 -5.27 -4.60
C LEU A 83 14.83 -4.21 -5.66
N CYS A 84 13.89 -4.50 -6.55
CA CYS A 84 13.39 -3.52 -7.52
C CYS A 84 12.77 -2.30 -6.84
N MET A 85 12.01 -2.49 -5.76
CA MET A 85 11.41 -1.39 -5.01
C MET A 85 12.45 -0.55 -4.25
N GLU A 86 13.42 -1.20 -3.59
CA GLU A 86 14.52 -0.52 -2.90
C GLU A 86 15.36 0.31 -3.90
N ASN A 87 15.73 -0.28 -5.03
CA ASN A 87 16.46 0.44 -6.09
C ASN A 87 15.66 1.63 -6.65
N ALA A 88 14.37 1.44 -6.92
CA ALA A 88 13.52 2.52 -7.43
C ALA A 88 13.39 3.66 -6.40
N HIS A 89 13.25 3.33 -5.11
CA HIS A 89 13.25 4.31 -4.04
C HIS A 89 14.55 5.11 -4.01
N ASP A 90 15.71 4.44 -4.04
CA ASP A 90 17.01 5.11 -4.02
C ASP A 90 17.23 5.99 -5.25
N MET A 91 16.80 5.54 -6.44
CA MET A 91 16.86 6.35 -7.66
C MET A 91 16.03 7.64 -7.52
N ILE A 92 14.81 7.53 -7.01
CA ILE A 92 13.92 8.68 -6.82
C ILE A 92 14.49 9.63 -5.76
N LEU A 93 14.97 9.11 -4.63
CA LEU A 93 15.55 9.90 -3.54
C LEU A 93 16.79 10.68 -4.01
N ASN A 94 17.71 10.00 -4.70
CA ASN A 94 18.91 10.63 -5.25
C ASN A 94 18.58 11.68 -6.32
N ALA A 95 17.48 11.52 -7.06
CA ALA A 95 17.02 12.51 -8.02
C ALA A 95 16.40 13.73 -7.32
N SER A 96 15.63 13.53 -6.25
CA SER A 96 15.06 14.65 -5.47
C SER A 96 16.13 15.50 -4.79
N ASP A 97 17.24 14.90 -4.35
CA ASP A 97 18.34 15.65 -3.74
C ASP A 97 19.04 16.58 -4.75
N LYS A 98 19.04 16.23 -6.04
CA LYS A 98 19.61 17.05 -7.12
C LYS A 98 18.73 18.25 -7.50
N TYR A 99 17.44 18.18 -7.17
CA TYR A 99 16.45 19.21 -7.44
C TYR A 99 15.71 19.53 -6.14
N PRO A 100 16.35 20.26 -5.21
CA PRO A 100 15.72 20.58 -3.94
C PRO A 100 14.37 21.23 -4.20
N VAL A 101 13.34 20.70 -3.55
CA VAL A 101 11.98 21.24 -3.61
C VAL A 101 12.07 22.71 -3.23
N GLN A 102 11.81 23.60 -4.19
CA GLN A 102 11.63 25.02 -3.88
C GLN A 102 10.42 25.09 -2.97
N ASN A 103 10.65 25.37 -1.69
CA ASN A 103 9.57 25.67 -0.77
C ASN A 103 8.80 26.85 -1.38
N SER A 104 7.56 26.61 -1.78
CA SER A 104 6.57 27.65 -1.99
C SER A 104 6.31 28.30 -0.64
N THR A 105 7.23 29.19 -0.28
CA THR A 105 6.95 30.29 0.63
C THR A 105 5.93 31.18 -0.09
N GLU A 106 5.01 31.76 0.69
CA GLU A 106 3.96 32.73 0.30
C GLU A 106 2.63 32.08 -0.12
N LYS A 107 1.53 32.16 0.64
CA LYS A 107 1.03 33.17 1.60
C LYS A 107 0.45 32.55 2.87
#